data_AF-L8WPE1-F1
#
_entry.id   AF-L8WPE1-F1
#
_cell.length_a   1.000
_cell.length_b   1.000
_cell.length_c   1.000
_cell.angle_alpha   90.00
_cell.angle_beta   90.00
_cell.angle_gamma   90.00
#
_symmetry.space_group_name_H-M   'P 1'
#
loop_
_entity.id
_entity.type
_entity.pdbx_description
1 polymer ?
#
loop_
_entity_poly.entity_id
_entity_poly.type
_entity_poly.pdbx_seq_one_letter_code
_entity_poly.pdbx_strand_id
1 'polypeptide(L)'
;MSGHLRLTGHRRSSSPISAYSDNFELMQPRPPSIGARIRNVTRSLRRSRNILVALGVFLFVGFYLFSYGGDGDEIIAPPPPSNEILPGRRDFKDYEERMRNMPQHNPDLPPPAGRNGRYVRFRNQSHSLLNTHVAHKAGRAYVHIPFHAAAHPAMGLGSKAPWIPLNAFMDAPTAGGVWPGGDPTPRAVSEEWYDTICPKGDRVVLDTEKVAGHLKESDAQTLIDFWAQKLKDMDDKCVEIDGRDLTGSTRVLSAFDEFSKSATMQMLKWSDLVVGAVKRNFALISPVKQRNSRPLIFYPEGKIEGLLAMHVRRGDYSYHCTHFANWSSTYTSWALLPQLPDAFKIPEGAGGGQATPEAVAEYHRVCWPTNAQIVERARLMRKLHPGLDRIYILTNGKPDYLAKLKEDLRADGWKKLSTSQDMTLNWQEMWVSQSIDMSIAQRAEVFIGNGFSTLSSNVAMLRLSRGLPFNSVRFW
;
A
#
# COMPACT_ATOMS: atom_id res chain seq x y z
N MET A 1 63.55 24.61 36.14
CA MET A 1 62.63 25.74 36.36
C MET A 1 61.24 25.14 36.54
N SER A 2 60.83 25.02 37.80
CA SER A 2 59.62 24.33 38.26
C SER A 2 58.69 25.33 38.94
N GLY A 3 57.38 25.22 38.72
CA GLY A 3 56.35 25.94 39.46
C GLY A 3 55.36 24.97 40.11
N HIS A 4 55.51 24.79 41.42
CA HIS A 4 54.56 24.19 42.38
C HIS A 4 53.43 25.21 42.70
N LEU A 5 52.29 24.94 43.37
CA LEU A 5 52.10 24.23 44.64
C LEU A 5 50.59 23.97 44.92
N ARG A 6 50.35 23.04 45.85
CA ARG A 6 49.08 22.45 46.34
C ARG A 6 48.54 23.12 47.63
N LEU A 7 47.20 23.09 47.76
CA LEU A 7 46.34 22.65 48.90
C LEU A 7 46.38 23.28 50.34
N THR A 8 45.16 23.59 50.81
CA THR A 8 44.45 23.24 52.09
C THR A 8 44.59 24.02 53.42
N GLY A 9 43.42 24.24 54.06
CA GLY A 9 43.16 24.45 55.52
C GLY A 9 41.69 24.89 55.77
N HIS A 10 40.77 24.08 56.35
CA HIS A 10 40.33 23.98 57.78
C HIS A 10 40.02 25.32 58.51
N ARG A 11 39.08 25.49 59.47
CA ARG A 11 37.74 24.98 59.90
C ARG A 11 37.33 25.85 61.13
N ARG A 12 36.02 25.99 61.44
CA ARG A 12 35.36 26.48 62.70
C ARG A 12 35.39 28.00 62.98
N SER A 13 34.48 28.65 63.74
CA SER A 13 33.11 28.43 64.27
C SER A 13 32.77 29.65 65.14
N SER A 14 31.54 30.18 65.14
CA SER A 14 30.82 30.69 66.35
C SER A 14 29.58 31.53 66.00
N SER A 15 28.40 31.10 66.44
CA SER A 15 27.18 31.91 66.68
C SER A 15 27.30 32.67 68.01
N PRO A 16 26.41 33.63 68.40
CA PRO A 16 25.08 33.25 68.98
C PRO A 16 23.93 34.34 68.99
N ILE A 17 22.70 33.90 69.38
CA ILE A 17 21.58 34.60 70.12
C ILE A 17 20.83 35.77 69.41
N SER A 18 19.50 35.82 69.13
CA SER A 18 18.20 35.59 69.85
C SER A 18 17.70 36.75 70.75
N ALA A 19 16.55 37.38 70.42
CA ALA A 19 15.46 37.76 71.35
C ALA A 19 14.30 38.59 70.71
N TYR A 20 13.04 38.18 71.00
CA TYR A 20 11.81 38.94 71.37
C TYR A 20 11.32 40.15 70.53
N SER A 21 10.04 40.57 70.43
CA SER A 21 8.67 40.05 70.62
C SER A 21 7.72 41.25 70.36
N ASP A 22 6.54 41.00 69.79
CA ASP A 22 5.24 41.66 69.94
C ASP A 22 5.07 43.20 70.03
N ASN A 23 4.21 43.75 69.16
CA ASN A 23 3.10 44.61 69.57
C ASN A 23 1.96 44.64 68.54
N PHE A 24 0.74 44.56 69.09
CA PHE A 24 -0.59 44.61 68.47
C PHE A 24 -0.94 46.02 68.01
N GLU A 25 -1.59 46.18 66.84
CA GLU A 25 -2.58 47.26 66.65
C GLU A 25 -3.57 46.95 65.51
N LEU A 26 -4.86 47.06 65.85
CA LEU A 26 -6.03 46.95 64.99
C LEU A 26 -6.16 48.17 64.06
N MET A 27 -6.50 47.99 62.77
CA MET A 27 -7.48 48.81 62.02
C MET A 27 -7.64 48.38 60.54
N GLN A 28 -8.82 47.83 60.24
CA GLN A 28 -9.63 47.82 59.00
C GLN A 28 -9.04 47.52 57.58
N PRO A 29 -9.72 46.67 56.75
CA PRO A 29 -9.30 46.38 55.38
C PRO A 29 -9.60 47.53 54.40
N ARG A 30 -8.57 47.90 53.62
CA ARG A 30 -8.68 48.74 52.42
C ARG A 30 -9.44 48.00 51.30
N PRO A 31 -10.17 48.71 50.42
CA PRO A 31 -10.87 48.09 49.29
C PRO A 31 -9.89 47.40 48.33
N PRO A 32 -10.30 46.29 47.68
CA PRO A 32 -9.41 45.55 46.79
C PRO A 32 -8.97 46.42 45.61
N SER A 33 -7.66 46.41 45.34
CA SER A 33 -7.04 47.15 44.26
C SER A 33 -7.56 46.72 42.89
N ILE A 34 -7.49 47.62 41.92
CA ILE A 34 -7.87 47.43 40.50
C ILE A 34 -7.26 46.15 39.90
N GLY A 35 -6.11 45.69 40.41
CA GLY A 35 -5.46 44.43 40.02
C GLY A 35 -6.20 43.14 40.43
N ALA A 36 -7.15 43.18 41.37
CA ALA A 36 -8.00 42.04 41.72
C ALA A 36 -9.21 41.91 40.77
N ARG A 37 -9.76 43.02 40.28
CA ARG A 37 -10.85 43.03 39.28
C ARG A 37 -10.38 42.49 37.92
N ILE A 38 -9.17 42.86 37.47
CA ILE A 38 -8.60 42.38 36.20
C ILE A 38 -8.29 40.87 36.24
N ARG A 39 -7.84 40.35 37.39
CA ARG A 39 -7.59 38.90 37.57
C ARG A 39 -8.85 38.04 37.59
N ASN A 40 -9.98 38.57 38.07
CA ASN A 40 -11.25 37.85 38.05
C ASN A 40 -11.93 37.86 36.67
N VAL A 41 -11.81 38.94 35.91
CA VAL A 41 -12.29 39.01 34.51
C VAL A 41 -11.48 38.09 33.60
N THR A 42 -10.15 38.05 33.75
CA THR A 42 -9.29 37.14 32.97
C THR A 42 -9.49 35.66 33.32
N ARG A 43 -9.76 35.31 34.58
CA ARG A 43 -10.15 33.94 34.96
C ARG A 43 -11.53 33.54 34.44
N SER A 44 -12.50 34.45 34.43
CA SER A 44 -13.83 34.21 33.87
C SER A 44 -13.77 33.97 32.36
N LEU A 45 -13.05 34.82 31.62
CA LEU A 45 -12.82 34.68 30.17
C LEU A 45 -12.06 33.40 29.80
N ARG A 46 -11.12 32.95 30.64
CA ARG A 46 -10.40 31.68 30.43
C ARG A 46 -11.30 30.47 30.67
N ARG A 47 -12.24 30.56 31.62
CA ARG A 47 -13.21 29.50 31.93
C ARG A 47 -14.27 29.38 30.82
N SER A 48 -14.79 30.49 30.32
CA SER A 48 -15.72 30.50 29.18
C SER A 48 -15.04 30.08 27.86
N ARG A 49 -13.77 30.45 27.64
CA ARG A 49 -13.00 29.92 26.49
C ARG A 49 -12.80 28.41 26.57
N ASN A 50 -12.49 27.87 27.76
CA ASN A 50 -12.32 26.43 27.93
C ASN A 50 -13.64 25.66 27.79
N ILE A 51 -14.78 26.24 28.19
CA ILE A 51 -16.11 25.67 27.98
C ILE A 51 -16.49 25.68 26.49
N LEU A 52 -16.21 26.77 25.77
CA LEU A 52 -16.45 26.86 24.32
C LEU A 52 -15.56 25.89 23.52
N VAL A 53 -14.30 25.72 23.93
CA VAL A 53 -13.41 24.71 23.32
C VAL A 53 -13.90 23.29 23.63
N ALA A 54 -14.32 23.01 24.86
CA ALA A 54 -14.87 21.70 25.22
C ALA A 54 -16.17 21.39 24.47
N LEU A 55 -17.08 22.36 24.30
CA LEU A 55 -18.29 22.23 23.48
C LEU A 55 -17.94 22.07 22.00
N GLY A 56 -16.95 22.80 21.50
CA GLY A 56 -16.44 22.63 20.13
C GLY A 56 -15.87 21.24 19.89
N VAL A 57 -15.10 20.69 20.83
CA VAL A 57 -14.58 19.32 20.77
C VAL A 57 -15.70 18.29 20.90
N PHE A 58 -16.69 18.49 21.78
CA PHE A 58 -17.83 17.58 21.90
C PHE A 58 -18.72 17.57 20.67
N LEU A 59 -18.97 18.74 20.06
CA LEU A 59 -19.71 18.85 18.81
C LEU A 59 -18.91 18.31 17.62
N PHE A 60 -17.59 18.50 17.60
CA PHE A 60 -16.72 17.92 16.59
C PHE A 60 -16.63 16.40 16.71
N VAL A 61 -16.49 15.84 17.93
CA VAL A 61 -16.51 14.39 18.16
C VAL A 61 -17.90 13.81 17.92
N GLY A 62 -18.96 14.51 18.30
CA GLY A 62 -20.34 14.11 18.01
C GLY A 62 -20.64 14.12 16.51
N PHE A 63 -20.21 15.14 15.79
CA PHE A 63 -20.29 15.21 14.32
C PHE A 63 -19.39 14.16 13.67
N TYR A 64 -18.17 13.93 14.17
CA TYR A 64 -17.27 12.90 13.66
C TYR A 64 -17.86 11.49 13.86
N LEU A 65 -18.44 11.21 15.03
CA LEU A 65 -19.12 9.94 15.33
C LEU A 65 -20.45 9.80 14.59
N PHE A 66 -21.14 10.90 14.24
CA PHE A 66 -22.38 10.85 13.47
C PHE A 66 -22.13 10.78 11.95
N SER A 67 -21.08 11.44 11.46
CA SER A 67 -20.65 11.40 10.05
C SER A 67 -19.89 10.10 9.69
N TYR A 68 -19.30 9.41 10.67
CA TYR A 68 -18.71 8.07 10.51
C TYR A 68 -19.54 6.94 11.14
N GLY A 69 -20.63 7.27 11.85
CA GLY A 69 -21.55 6.31 12.46
C GLY A 69 -22.84 6.10 11.68
N GLY A 70 -22.89 6.54 10.42
CA GLY A 70 -23.97 6.23 9.49
C GLY A 70 -23.84 4.79 8.98
N ASP A 71 -24.84 3.99 9.34
CA ASP A 71 -25.05 2.59 8.93
C ASP A 71 -23.88 1.66 9.21
N GLY A 72 -23.76 1.28 10.49
CA GLY A 72 -23.26 -0.02 10.88
C GLY A 72 -24.19 -1.13 10.38
N ASP A 73 -24.36 -1.24 9.06
CA ASP A 73 -24.47 -2.56 8.46
C ASP A 73 -23.18 -3.26 8.88
N GLU A 74 -23.33 -4.13 9.88
CA GLU A 74 -22.37 -5.15 10.20
C GLU A 74 -21.88 -5.68 8.84
N ILE A 75 -20.63 -5.38 8.47
CA ILE A 75 -20.00 -6.00 7.30
C ILE A 75 -19.78 -7.44 7.73
N ILE A 76 -20.88 -8.19 7.79
CA ILE A 76 -20.90 -9.63 7.67
C ILE A 76 -20.23 -9.81 6.33
N ALA A 77 -18.95 -10.20 6.37
CA ALA A 77 -18.24 -10.66 5.20
C ALA A 77 -19.23 -11.57 4.47
N PRO A 78 -19.60 -11.27 3.21
CA PRO A 78 -20.58 -12.07 2.51
C PRO A 78 -20.14 -13.52 2.67
N PRO A 79 -21.04 -14.45 3.04
CA PRO A 79 -20.67 -15.85 3.13
C PRO A 79 -19.95 -16.18 1.83
N PRO A 80 -18.82 -16.93 1.90
CA PRO A 80 -18.06 -17.25 0.69
C PRO A 80 -19.07 -17.76 -0.35
N PRO A 81 -18.98 -17.30 -1.61
CA PRO A 81 -19.89 -17.74 -2.65
C PRO A 81 -19.99 -19.27 -2.56
N SER A 82 -21.19 -19.81 -2.74
CA SER A 82 -21.58 -21.22 -2.55
C SER A 82 -20.78 -22.25 -3.37
N ASN A 83 -19.67 -21.84 -3.98
CA ASN A 83 -18.65 -22.71 -4.52
C ASN A 83 -18.02 -23.44 -3.32
N GLU A 84 -18.17 -24.76 -3.24
CA GLU A 84 -17.41 -25.59 -2.31
C GLU A 84 -15.93 -25.16 -2.35
N ILE A 85 -15.45 -24.57 -1.24
CA ILE A 85 -14.02 -24.29 -1.09
C ILE A 85 -13.31 -25.62 -1.32
N LEU A 86 -12.42 -25.66 -2.31
CA LEU A 86 -11.70 -26.89 -2.63
C LEU A 86 -11.00 -27.43 -1.37
N PRO A 87 -10.99 -28.76 -1.17
CA PRO A 87 -10.25 -29.35 -0.08
C PRO A 87 -8.77 -28.91 -0.18
N GLY A 88 -8.19 -28.54 0.96
CA GLY A 88 -6.85 -27.96 1.00
C GLY A 88 -6.50 -27.46 2.41
N ARG A 89 -5.25 -26.98 2.56
CA ARG A 89 -4.78 -26.40 3.81
C ARG A 89 -5.57 -25.13 4.13
N ARG A 90 -5.83 -24.92 5.42
CA ARG A 90 -6.49 -23.72 5.96
C ARG A 90 -5.52 -22.86 6.78
N ASP A 91 -4.25 -22.93 6.43
CA ASP A 91 -3.13 -22.19 7.00
C ASP A 91 -2.08 -21.92 5.90
N PHE A 92 -1.05 -21.14 6.23
CA PHE A 92 0.10 -20.89 5.35
C PHE A 92 1.40 -21.53 5.86
N LYS A 93 1.32 -22.58 6.69
CA LYS A 93 2.51 -23.18 7.34
C LYS A 93 3.56 -23.68 6.36
N ASP A 94 3.13 -24.19 5.21
CA ASP A 94 4.02 -24.65 4.15
C ASP A 94 4.77 -23.49 3.47
N TYR A 95 4.14 -22.31 3.33
CA TYR A 95 4.80 -21.10 2.83
C TYR A 95 5.72 -20.48 3.88
N GLU A 96 5.31 -20.50 5.15
CA GLU A 96 6.15 -20.08 6.27
C GLU A 96 7.40 -20.95 6.41
N GLU A 97 7.27 -22.28 6.29
CA GLU A 97 8.39 -23.21 6.35
C GLU A 97 9.36 -22.99 5.18
N ARG A 98 8.84 -22.82 3.95
CA ARG A 98 9.64 -22.45 2.79
C ARG A 98 10.40 -21.14 2.99
N MET A 99 9.73 -20.14 3.58
CA MET A 99 10.32 -18.85 3.91
C MET A 99 11.41 -18.98 4.99
N ARG A 100 11.18 -19.75 6.05
CA ARG A 100 12.18 -20.00 7.10
C ARG A 100 13.42 -20.71 6.56
N ASN A 101 13.23 -21.67 5.67
CA ASN A 101 14.29 -22.51 5.10
C ASN A 101 14.90 -21.96 3.79
N MET A 102 14.77 -20.65 3.53
CA MET A 102 15.39 -20.06 2.34
C MET A 102 16.92 -20.18 2.40
N PRO A 103 17.63 -20.49 1.29
CA PRO A 103 19.06 -20.79 1.39
C PRO A 103 19.93 -19.61 1.83
N GLN A 104 19.44 -18.37 1.69
CA GLN A 104 20.08 -17.16 2.22
C GLN A 104 19.93 -16.98 3.74
N HIS A 105 19.09 -17.78 4.40
CA HIS A 105 18.95 -17.84 5.86
C HIS A 105 20.00 -18.76 6.47
N ASN A 106 21.26 -18.52 6.13
CA ASN A 106 22.40 -19.26 6.62
C ASN A 106 23.45 -18.25 7.11
N PRO A 107 23.83 -18.29 8.40
CA PRO A 107 24.74 -17.30 8.96
C PRO A 107 26.17 -17.43 8.42
N ASP A 108 26.53 -18.60 7.90
CA ASP A 108 27.90 -18.95 7.50
C ASP A 108 28.17 -18.66 6.01
N LEU A 109 27.22 -18.02 5.32
CA LEU A 109 27.41 -17.56 3.95
C LEU A 109 28.50 -16.47 3.87
N PRO A 110 29.32 -16.47 2.81
CA PRO A 110 30.27 -15.39 2.58
C PRO A 110 29.56 -14.07 2.27
N PRO A 111 30.25 -12.92 2.39
CA PRO A 111 29.76 -11.64 1.90
C PRO A 111 29.27 -11.74 0.44
N PRO A 112 28.18 -11.06 0.07
CA PRO A 112 27.45 -10.06 0.86
C PRO A 112 26.26 -10.60 1.68
N ALA A 113 26.22 -11.90 1.98
CA ALA A 113 25.17 -12.55 2.77
C ALA A 113 25.68 -13.00 4.17
N GLY A 114 24.84 -13.73 4.91
CA GLY A 114 25.21 -14.33 6.19
C GLY A 114 25.45 -13.31 7.31
N ARG A 115 26.29 -13.67 8.29
CA ARG A 115 26.61 -12.82 9.46
C ARG A 115 27.24 -11.48 9.08
N ASN A 116 27.96 -11.45 7.96
CA ASN A 116 28.66 -10.28 7.44
C ASN A 116 27.89 -9.57 6.31
N GLY A 117 26.65 -9.98 6.04
CA GLY A 117 25.80 -9.34 5.05
C GLY A 117 25.22 -8.02 5.53
N ARG A 118 24.82 -7.16 4.59
CA ARG A 118 24.17 -5.86 4.90
C ARG A 118 22.70 -5.93 4.56
N TYR A 119 21.86 -5.45 5.47
CA TYR A 119 20.41 -5.60 5.43
C TYR A 119 19.72 -4.24 5.53
N VAL A 120 18.54 -4.12 4.92
CA VAL A 120 17.67 -2.95 5.08
C VAL A 120 16.21 -3.37 5.22
N ARG A 121 15.58 -2.93 6.32
CA ARG A 121 14.15 -3.08 6.57
C ARG A 121 13.43 -1.75 6.39
N PHE A 122 12.40 -1.73 5.57
CA PHE A 122 11.48 -0.60 5.46
C PHE A 122 10.27 -0.89 6.35
N ARG A 123 9.93 -0.02 7.29
CA ARG A 123 8.73 -0.23 8.13
C ARG A 123 7.44 -0.09 7.34
N ASN A 124 7.40 0.87 6.42
CA ASN A 124 6.32 0.97 5.45
C ASN A 124 6.58 0.04 4.26
N GLN A 125 5.66 -0.90 4.06
CA GLN A 125 5.79 -1.97 3.05
C GLN A 125 4.73 -1.83 1.94
N SER A 126 4.07 -0.67 1.85
CA SER A 126 3.04 -0.39 0.83
C SER A 126 3.58 -0.49 -0.60
N HIS A 127 4.89 -0.31 -0.80
CA HIS A 127 5.56 -0.45 -2.10
C HIS A 127 6.76 -1.41 -2.04
N SER A 128 6.55 -2.67 -1.64
CA SER A 128 7.61 -3.68 -1.50
C SER A 128 8.53 -3.82 -2.72
N LEU A 129 8.00 -3.69 -3.95
CA LEU A 129 8.82 -3.78 -5.17
C LEU A 129 9.78 -2.58 -5.30
N LEU A 130 9.34 -1.36 -5.02
CA LEU A 130 10.22 -0.19 -5.03
C LEU A 130 11.24 -0.24 -3.88
N ASN A 131 10.81 -0.66 -2.69
CA ASN A 131 11.72 -0.88 -1.56
C ASN A 131 12.80 -1.93 -1.89
N THR A 132 12.42 -3.00 -2.59
CA THR A 132 13.38 -4.01 -3.09
C THR A 132 14.36 -3.39 -4.08
N HIS A 133 13.89 -2.52 -4.98
CA HIS A 133 14.76 -1.84 -5.95
C HIS A 133 15.76 -0.90 -5.27
N VAL A 134 15.33 -0.13 -4.26
CA VAL A 134 16.24 0.71 -3.46
C VAL A 134 17.30 -0.14 -2.75
N ALA A 135 16.89 -1.25 -2.13
CA ALA A 135 17.82 -2.17 -1.47
C ALA A 135 18.82 -2.81 -2.46
N HIS A 136 18.33 -3.19 -3.65
CA HIS A 136 19.14 -3.74 -4.74
C HIS A 136 20.20 -2.73 -5.20
N LYS A 137 19.80 -1.48 -5.49
CA LYS A 137 20.74 -0.39 -5.83
C LYS A 137 21.76 -0.12 -4.72
N ALA A 138 21.38 -0.28 -3.46
CA ALA A 138 22.26 -0.10 -2.31
C ALA A 138 23.22 -1.29 -2.08
N GLY A 139 23.06 -2.42 -2.80
CA GLY A 139 23.81 -3.65 -2.55
C GLY A 139 23.51 -4.24 -1.17
N ARG A 140 22.24 -4.16 -0.73
CA ARG A 140 21.75 -4.65 0.56
C ARG A 140 20.63 -5.66 0.40
N ALA A 141 20.53 -6.60 1.34
CA ALA A 141 19.44 -7.54 1.40
C ALA A 141 18.18 -6.81 1.88
N TYR A 142 17.16 -6.79 1.03
CA TYR A 142 15.83 -6.31 1.41
C TYR A 142 15.22 -7.23 2.46
N VAL A 143 14.61 -6.66 3.49
CA VAL A 143 13.87 -7.41 4.51
C VAL A 143 12.38 -7.31 4.21
N HIS A 144 11.78 -8.44 3.83
CA HIS A 144 10.34 -8.52 3.58
C HIS A 144 9.58 -9.00 4.82
N ILE A 145 8.39 -8.45 5.01
CA ILE A 145 7.48 -8.84 6.11
C ILE A 145 6.28 -9.62 5.54
N PRO A 146 5.67 -10.53 6.31
CA PRO A 146 4.41 -11.14 5.92
C PRO A 146 3.29 -10.10 5.85
N PHE A 147 2.35 -10.27 4.92
CA PHE A 147 1.18 -9.42 4.78
C PHE A 147 0.10 -9.87 5.76
N HIS A 148 -0.42 -8.95 6.58
CA HIS A 148 -1.55 -9.24 7.44
C HIS A 148 -2.86 -8.91 6.73
N ALA A 149 -3.72 -9.89 6.48
CA ALA A 149 -4.94 -9.65 5.71
C ALA A 149 -5.97 -8.73 6.43
N ALA A 150 -5.85 -8.52 7.75
CA ALA A 150 -6.65 -7.51 8.45
C ALA A 150 -6.25 -6.06 8.10
N ALA A 151 -5.07 -5.86 7.48
CA ALA A 151 -4.69 -4.56 6.94
C ALA A 151 -5.54 -4.16 5.72
N HIS A 152 -6.32 -5.08 5.16
CA HIS A 152 -7.31 -4.76 4.14
C HIS A 152 -8.54 -4.07 4.79
N PRO A 153 -8.92 -2.85 4.36
CA PRO A 153 -10.00 -2.08 4.99
C PRO A 153 -11.33 -2.85 5.12
N ALA A 154 -11.63 -3.71 4.15
CA ALA A 154 -12.85 -4.52 4.15
C ALA A 154 -12.91 -5.61 5.25
N MET A 155 -11.81 -5.93 5.91
CA MET A 155 -11.74 -7.00 6.93
C MET A 155 -11.83 -6.45 8.37
N GLY A 156 -11.62 -5.15 8.57
CA GLY A 156 -11.64 -4.50 9.88
C GLY A 156 -10.45 -4.84 10.80
N LEU A 157 -10.16 -3.91 11.73
CA LEU A 157 -9.17 -4.09 12.80
C LEU A 157 -9.66 -5.16 13.79
N GLY A 158 -8.82 -6.16 14.10
CA GLY A 158 -9.14 -7.26 15.03
C GLY A 158 -9.69 -8.53 14.38
N SER A 159 -9.74 -8.61 13.04
CA SER A 159 -10.12 -9.85 12.35
C SER A 159 -9.10 -10.97 12.59
N LYS A 160 -9.57 -12.22 12.63
CA LYS A 160 -8.74 -13.45 12.68
C LYS A 160 -8.09 -13.75 11.31
N ALA A 161 -7.81 -12.72 10.53
CA ALA A 161 -7.25 -12.86 9.20
C ALA A 161 -5.81 -13.38 9.30
N PRO A 162 -5.36 -14.26 8.38
CA PRO A 162 -4.04 -14.86 8.48
C PRO A 162 -2.94 -13.85 8.17
N TRP A 163 -1.76 -14.13 8.73
CA TRP A 163 -0.50 -13.64 8.18
C TRP A 163 -0.16 -14.46 6.94
N ILE A 164 0.09 -13.77 5.84
CA ILE A 164 0.35 -14.39 4.54
C ILE A 164 1.81 -14.11 4.18
N PRO A 165 2.66 -15.15 4.15
CA PRO A 165 4.04 -15.02 3.71
C PRO A 165 4.15 -14.42 2.30
N LEU A 166 5.12 -13.55 2.05
CA LEU A 166 5.24 -12.86 0.74
C LEU A 166 5.47 -13.84 -0.42
N ASN A 167 6.13 -14.97 -0.16
CA ASN A 167 6.33 -16.06 -1.12
C ASN A 167 5.03 -16.81 -1.50
N ALA A 168 3.91 -16.56 -0.79
CA ALA A 168 2.59 -17.02 -1.22
C ALA A 168 1.99 -16.15 -2.33
N PHE A 169 2.44 -14.90 -2.49
CA PHE A 169 2.02 -14.01 -3.57
C PHE A 169 2.92 -14.12 -4.80
N MET A 170 4.24 -14.12 -4.60
CA MET A 170 5.21 -14.02 -5.68
C MET A 170 6.44 -14.92 -5.45
N ASP A 171 6.99 -15.43 -6.54
CA ASP A 171 8.33 -16.03 -6.59
C ASP A 171 9.26 -15.03 -7.30
N ALA A 172 9.77 -14.07 -6.53
CA ALA A 172 10.53 -12.93 -7.04
C ALA A 172 11.66 -12.56 -6.08
N PRO A 173 12.69 -11.80 -6.50
CA PRO A 173 13.74 -11.33 -5.60
C PRO A 173 13.21 -10.62 -4.35
N THR A 174 12.11 -9.88 -4.48
CA THR A 174 11.37 -9.23 -3.36
C THR A 174 10.96 -10.22 -2.27
N ALA A 175 10.62 -11.46 -2.62
CA ALA A 175 10.24 -12.54 -1.71
C ALA A 175 11.37 -13.55 -1.44
N GLY A 176 12.63 -13.16 -1.72
CA GLY A 176 13.80 -14.02 -1.49
C GLY A 176 14.18 -14.92 -2.67
N GLY A 177 13.56 -14.71 -3.84
CA GLY A 177 13.93 -15.35 -5.10
C GLY A 177 15.32 -14.95 -5.60
N VAL A 178 15.78 -15.59 -6.68
CA VAL A 178 17.11 -15.34 -7.26
C VAL A 178 17.14 -14.07 -8.11
N TRP A 179 18.26 -13.35 -8.04
CA TRP A 179 18.62 -12.29 -8.98
C TRP A 179 19.06 -12.88 -10.33
N PRO A 180 19.21 -12.05 -11.40
CA PRO A 180 19.82 -12.50 -12.65
C PRO A 180 21.22 -13.10 -12.42
N GLY A 181 21.62 -14.02 -13.30
CA GLY A 181 22.94 -14.67 -13.20
C GLY A 181 24.08 -13.66 -13.20
N GLY A 182 24.99 -13.78 -12.22
CA GLY A 182 26.12 -12.87 -12.05
C GLY A 182 25.83 -11.60 -11.24
N ASP A 183 24.58 -11.37 -10.82
CA ASP A 183 24.25 -10.27 -9.91
C ASP A 183 24.83 -10.56 -8.50
N PRO A 184 25.70 -9.69 -7.96
CA PRO A 184 26.33 -9.92 -6.66
C PRO A 184 25.42 -9.54 -5.48
N THR A 185 24.26 -8.94 -5.72
CA THR A 185 23.40 -8.41 -4.65
C THR A 185 22.89 -9.55 -3.76
N PRO A 186 22.90 -9.41 -2.42
CA PRO A 186 22.34 -10.44 -1.55
C PRO A 186 20.82 -10.55 -1.76
N ARG A 187 20.30 -11.77 -1.63
CA ARG A 187 18.85 -12.04 -1.75
C ARG A 187 18.09 -11.46 -0.57
N ALA A 188 16.82 -11.12 -0.80
CA ALA A 188 15.94 -10.68 0.27
C ALA A 188 15.76 -11.77 1.34
N VAL A 189 15.52 -11.35 2.57
CA VAL A 189 15.36 -12.23 3.74
C VAL A 189 14.05 -11.94 4.45
N SER A 190 13.56 -12.93 5.20
CA SER A 190 12.39 -12.73 6.05
C SER A 190 12.70 -11.83 7.24
N GLU A 191 11.67 -11.18 7.75
CA GLU A 191 11.74 -10.44 9.02
C GLU A 191 12.24 -11.31 10.18
N GLU A 192 11.81 -12.57 10.26
CA GLU A 192 12.25 -13.51 11.31
C GLU A 192 13.77 -13.76 11.25
N TRP A 193 14.33 -13.93 10.05
CA TRP A 193 15.77 -14.06 9.85
C TRP A 193 16.51 -12.76 10.18
N TYR A 194 15.98 -11.63 9.72
CA TYR A 194 16.52 -10.31 10.04
C TYR A 194 16.56 -10.08 11.55
N ASP A 195 15.48 -10.40 12.27
CA ASP A 195 15.41 -10.24 13.72
C ASP A 195 16.44 -11.09 14.47
N THR A 196 16.82 -12.24 13.89
CA THR A 196 17.87 -13.12 14.42
C THR A 196 19.28 -12.58 14.16
N ILE A 197 19.56 -12.11 12.94
CA ILE A 197 20.91 -11.69 12.52
C ILE A 197 21.22 -10.22 12.82
N CYS A 198 20.17 -9.43 13.08
CA CYS A 198 20.15 -8.01 13.38
C CYS A 198 19.20 -7.75 14.56
N PRO A 199 19.57 -8.09 15.80
CA PRO A 199 18.73 -7.84 16.98
C PRO A 199 18.52 -6.33 17.17
N LYS A 200 17.46 -5.93 17.90
CA LYS A 200 17.06 -4.52 18.05
C LYS A 200 18.19 -3.57 18.50
N GLY A 201 19.10 -4.04 19.35
CA GLY A 201 20.24 -3.25 19.83
C GLY A 201 21.29 -2.93 18.76
N ASP A 202 21.32 -3.70 17.67
CA ASP A 202 22.32 -3.56 16.60
C ASP A 202 21.77 -2.78 15.39
N ARG A 203 20.51 -2.32 15.46
CA ARG A 203 19.84 -1.64 14.35
C ARG A 203 20.07 -0.13 14.39
N VAL A 204 20.46 0.43 13.26
CA VAL A 204 20.40 1.86 13.02
C VAL A 204 19.05 2.21 12.40
N VAL A 205 18.26 3.01 13.11
CA VAL A 205 16.95 3.48 12.64
C VAL A 205 17.10 4.88 12.03
N LEU A 206 16.71 4.99 10.76
CA LEU A 206 16.69 6.23 10.00
C LEU A 206 15.25 6.72 9.88
N ASP A 207 14.97 7.86 10.49
CA ASP A 207 13.70 8.57 10.34
C ASP A 207 13.67 9.31 8.99
N THR A 208 12.69 9.01 8.14
CA THR A 208 12.62 9.57 6.79
C THR A 208 12.49 11.10 6.79
N GLU A 209 11.78 11.68 7.74
CA GLU A 209 11.58 13.13 7.82
C GLU A 209 12.88 13.83 8.24
N LYS A 210 13.61 13.25 9.20
CA LYS A 210 14.89 13.81 9.66
C LYS A 210 15.99 13.67 8.62
N VAL A 211 16.05 12.54 7.92
CA VAL A 211 17.14 12.25 6.97
C VAL A 211 16.86 12.84 5.59
N ALA A 212 15.63 12.72 5.10
CA ALA A 212 15.25 13.08 3.74
C ALA A 212 14.18 14.19 3.67
N GLY A 213 13.84 14.86 4.79
CA GLY A 213 12.81 15.92 4.79
C GLY A 213 13.13 17.11 3.89
N HIS A 214 14.41 17.37 3.61
CA HIS A 214 14.83 18.37 2.62
C HIS A 214 14.52 17.98 1.17
N LEU A 215 14.27 16.69 0.91
CA LEU A 215 13.87 16.13 -0.39
C LEU A 215 12.37 15.84 -0.46
N LYS A 216 11.59 16.30 0.53
CA LYS A 216 10.15 16.02 0.58
C LYS A 216 9.36 16.51 -0.63
N GLU A 217 9.91 17.39 -1.47
CA GLU A 217 9.30 17.88 -2.71
C GLU A 217 9.93 17.31 -3.98
N SER A 218 10.99 16.51 -3.85
CA SER A 218 11.71 15.91 -4.97
C SER A 218 10.91 14.80 -5.63
N ASP A 219 11.22 14.51 -6.90
CA ASP A 219 10.64 13.38 -7.63
C ASP A 219 11.12 12.02 -7.09
N ALA A 220 10.47 10.93 -7.50
CA ALA A 220 10.75 9.61 -6.93
C ALA A 220 12.12 9.06 -7.31
N GLN A 221 12.60 9.31 -8.54
CA GLN A 221 13.95 8.91 -8.96
C GLN A 221 15.01 9.55 -8.05
N THR A 222 14.88 10.85 -7.76
CA THR A 222 15.78 11.56 -6.83
C THR A 222 15.75 10.93 -5.43
N LEU A 223 14.58 10.57 -4.92
CA LEU A 223 14.43 9.92 -3.61
C LEU A 223 15.04 8.50 -3.61
N ILE A 224 14.80 7.73 -4.66
CA ILE A 224 15.37 6.38 -4.82
C ILE A 224 16.89 6.45 -4.85
N ASP A 225 17.47 7.36 -5.64
CA ASP A 225 18.92 7.52 -5.75
C ASP A 225 19.54 8.00 -4.44
N PHE A 226 18.90 8.96 -3.77
CA PHE A 226 19.33 9.41 -2.45
C PHE A 226 19.36 8.27 -1.44
N TRP A 227 18.27 7.50 -1.31
CA TRP A 227 18.21 6.41 -0.33
C TRP A 227 19.15 5.27 -0.70
N ALA A 228 19.24 4.92 -1.98
CA ALA A 228 20.18 3.90 -2.44
C ALA A 228 21.63 4.28 -2.12
N GLN A 229 22.01 5.53 -2.41
CA GLN A 229 23.36 6.02 -2.12
C GLN A 229 23.61 6.12 -0.62
N LYS A 230 22.69 6.72 0.13
CA LYS A 230 22.78 6.83 1.60
C LYS A 230 22.98 5.46 2.26
N LEU A 231 22.21 4.45 1.84
CA LEU A 231 22.32 3.10 2.36
C LEU A 231 23.61 2.40 1.92
N LYS A 232 24.06 2.65 0.68
CA LYS A 232 25.31 2.08 0.13
C LYS A 232 26.54 2.54 0.92
N ASP A 233 26.55 3.82 1.30
CA ASP A 233 27.65 4.49 2.01
C ASP A 233 27.69 4.19 3.51
N MET A 234 26.64 3.55 4.05
CA MET A 234 26.63 3.12 5.44
C MET A 234 27.40 1.80 5.61
N ASP A 235 28.31 1.78 6.57
CA ASP A 235 28.97 0.56 7.05
C ASP A 235 28.05 -0.27 7.96
N ASP A 236 26.99 0.34 8.50
CA ASP A 236 26.04 -0.31 9.39
C ASP A 236 25.42 -1.53 8.71
N LYS A 237 25.56 -2.67 9.38
CA LYS A 237 25.03 -3.96 8.92
C LYS A 237 23.50 -3.95 8.84
N CYS A 238 22.86 -3.41 9.87
CA CYS A 238 21.44 -3.57 10.15
C CYS A 238 20.75 -2.20 10.13
N VAL A 239 20.10 -1.86 9.01
CA VAL A 239 19.47 -0.54 8.85
C VAL A 239 17.97 -0.69 8.76
N GLU A 240 17.26 0.24 9.40
CA GLU A 240 15.82 0.32 9.39
C GLU A 240 15.36 1.71 8.98
N ILE A 241 14.48 1.78 8.01
CA ILE A 241 13.88 3.04 7.56
C ILE A 241 12.49 3.14 8.18
N ASP A 242 12.31 4.15 9.03
CA ASP A 242 11.07 4.48 9.70
C ASP A 242 10.48 5.79 9.17
N GLY A 243 9.18 5.79 8.90
CA GLY A 243 8.46 6.96 8.43
C GLY A 243 7.66 6.75 7.14
N ARG A 244 7.39 7.86 6.44
CA ARG A 244 6.43 7.89 5.34
C ARG A 244 6.96 7.18 4.10
N ASP A 245 6.01 6.82 3.25
CA ASP A 245 6.27 6.16 1.97
C ASP A 245 7.24 6.97 1.11
N LEU A 246 8.24 6.31 0.55
CA LEU A 246 9.29 6.95 -0.24
C LEU A 246 8.78 7.42 -1.60
N THR A 247 7.64 6.93 -2.07
CA THR A 247 7.22 7.07 -3.48
C THR A 247 5.71 7.28 -3.70
N GLY A 248 4.92 7.58 -2.66
CA GLY A 248 3.50 7.85 -2.82
C GLY A 248 3.23 9.23 -3.45
N SER A 249 2.87 9.30 -4.74
CA SER A 249 2.22 10.42 -5.47
C SER A 249 2.56 10.37 -6.98
N THR A 250 2.14 11.39 -7.74
CA THR A 250 2.54 11.67 -9.14
C THR A 250 4.06 11.60 -9.38
N ARG A 251 4.85 11.72 -8.32
CA ARG A 251 6.31 11.70 -8.36
C ARG A 251 6.90 10.36 -8.77
N VAL A 252 6.15 9.27 -8.57
CA VAL A 252 6.61 7.92 -8.94
C VAL A 252 6.92 7.78 -10.43
N LEU A 253 6.35 8.65 -11.27
CA LEU A 253 6.51 8.60 -12.72
C LEU A 253 7.96 8.80 -13.18
N SER A 254 8.76 9.60 -12.47
CA SER A 254 10.18 9.81 -12.86
C SER A 254 11.01 8.52 -12.75
N ALA A 255 10.61 7.61 -11.86
CA ALA A 255 11.29 6.34 -11.64
C ALA A 255 10.89 5.26 -12.64
N PHE A 256 9.84 5.47 -13.45
CA PHE A 256 9.25 4.40 -14.25
C PHE A 256 10.24 3.76 -15.24
N ASP A 257 11.02 4.57 -15.97
CA ASP A 257 11.90 4.07 -17.02
C ASP A 257 12.99 3.14 -16.46
N GLU A 258 13.66 3.54 -15.38
CA GLU A 258 14.67 2.70 -14.72
C GLU A 258 14.00 1.51 -14.02
N PHE A 259 12.97 1.77 -13.20
CA PHE A 259 12.37 0.76 -12.36
C PHE A 259 11.73 -0.38 -13.17
N SER A 260 11.05 -0.06 -14.28
CA SER A 260 10.43 -1.07 -15.15
C SER A 260 11.44 -2.03 -15.78
N LYS A 261 12.68 -1.56 -16.00
CA LYS A 261 13.81 -2.35 -16.56
C LYS A 261 14.67 -3.00 -15.47
N SER A 262 14.43 -2.67 -14.21
CA SER A 262 15.23 -3.19 -13.09
C SER A 262 15.11 -4.71 -12.93
N ALA A 263 16.15 -5.33 -12.34
CA ALA A 263 16.14 -6.76 -12.02
C ALA A 263 14.94 -7.14 -11.13
N THR A 264 14.50 -6.25 -10.25
CA THR A 264 13.30 -6.44 -9.41
C THR A 264 12.05 -6.71 -10.25
N MET A 265 11.86 -5.94 -11.32
CA MET A 265 10.69 -6.07 -12.20
C MET A 265 10.85 -7.20 -13.22
N GLN A 266 12.04 -7.34 -13.81
CA GLN A 266 12.31 -8.34 -14.84
C GLN A 266 12.30 -9.78 -14.30
N MET A 267 12.64 -9.95 -13.01
CA MET A 267 12.63 -11.25 -12.34
C MET A 267 11.33 -11.56 -11.59
N LEU A 268 10.32 -10.67 -11.67
CA LEU A 268 9.05 -10.88 -10.98
C LEU A 268 8.27 -12.03 -11.63
N LYS A 269 8.00 -13.06 -10.82
CA LYS A 269 7.06 -14.14 -11.14
C LYS A 269 6.03 -14.27 -10.04
N TRP A 270 4.85 -14.74 -10.42
CA TRP A 270 3.80 -15.11 -9.46
C TRP A 270 4.16 -16.43 -8.78
N SER A 271 3.72 -16.61 -7.53
CA SER A 271 3.97 -17.85 -6.79
C SER A 271 3.27 -19.05 -7.43
N ASP A 272 3.69 -20.27 -7.07
CA ASP A 272 2.99 -21.49 -7.47
C ASP A 272 1.52 -21.53 -7.01
N LEU A 273 1.18 -20.82 -5.93
CA LEU A 273 -0.22 -20.70 -5.46
C LEU A 273 -1.06 -19.96 -6.51
N VAL A 274 -0.56 -18.81 -6.93
CA VAL A 274 -1.22 -17.94 -7.90
C VAL A 274 -1.26 -18.60 -9.27
N VAL A 275 -0.11 -19.10 -9.74
CA VAL A 275 -0.01 -19.79 -11.04
C VAL A 275 -0.87 -21.05 -11.07
N GLY A 276 -0.91 -21.81 -9.97
CA GLY A 276 -1.75 -22.99 -9.81
C GLY A 276 -3.24 -22.67 -9.92
N ALA A 277 -3.71 -21.60 -9.26
CA ALA A 277 -5.09 -21.14 -9.34
C ALA A 277 -5.47 -20.67 -10.76
N VAL A 278 -4.59 -19.91 -11.42
CA VAL A 278 -4.82 -19.48 -12.82
C VAL A 278 -4.88 -20.69 -13.74
N LYS A 279 -3.95 -21.64 -13.61
CA LYS A 279 -3.93 -22.87 -14.43
C LYS A 279 -5.22 -23.67 -14.26
N ARG A 280 -5.70 -23.84 -13.02
CA ARG A 280 -6.95 -24.55 -12.71
C ARG A 280 -8.16 -23.89 -13.36
N ASN A 281 -8.18 -22.57 -13.38
CA ASN A 281 -9.27 -21.75 -13.90
C ASN A 281 -9.04 -21.26 -15.34
N PHE A 282 -8.02 -21.76 -16.04
CA PHE A 282 -7.61 -21.24 -17.35
C PHE A 282 -8.70 -21.38 -18.41
N ALA A 283 -9.57 -22.39 -18.24
CA ALA A 283 -10.75 -22.59 -19.06
C ALA A 283 -11.77 -21.44 -18.96
N LEU A 284 -11.70 -20.53 -17.99
CA LEU A 284 -12.54 -19.32 -17.93
C LEU A 284 -12.07 -18.24 -18.91
N ILE A 285 -10.76 -18.15 -19.14
CA ILE A 285 -10.12 -17.02 -19.84
C ILE A 285 -9.52 -17.39 -21.22
N SER A 286 -9.33 -18.69 -21.47
CA SER A 286 -8.76 -19.20 -22.72
C SER A 286 -9.81 -19.41 -23.84
N PRO A 287 -9.45 -19.26 -25.14
CA PRO A 287 -10.31 -19.64 -26.26
C PRO A 287 -10.65 -21.14 -26.22
N VAL A 288 -11.93 -21.48 -26.40
CA VAL A 288 -12.41 -22.88 -26.46
C VAL A 288 -11.96 -23.60 -27.76
N LYS A 289 -11.42 -22.85 -28.74
CA LYS A 289 -11.00 -23.37 -30.06
C LYS A 289 -9.50 -23.69 -30.13
N GLN A 290 -9.04 -24.64 -29.31
CA GLN A 290 -7.86 -25.49 -29.63
C GLN A 290 -8.24 -26.98 -29.50
N ARG A 291 -9.49 -27.32 -29.84
CA ARG A 291 -10.02 -28.68 -29.70
C ARG A 291 -9.40 -29.70 -30.66
N ASN A 292 -8.76 -29.24 -31.73
CA ASN A 292 -8.15 -30.12 -32.73
C ASN A 292 -6.65 -29.80 -32.84
N SER A 293 -5.84 -30.64 -32.19
CA SER A 293 -4.43 -30.98 -32.46
C SER A 293 -3.32 -30.63 -31.44
N ARG A 294 -3.55 -29.89 -30.35
CA ARG A 294 -2.56 -29.77 -29.25
C ARG A 294 -3.24 -29.65 -27.88
N PRO A 295 -2.68 -30.24 -26.80
CA PRO A 295 -3.17 -29.96 -25.44
C PRO A 295 -3.15 -28.44 -25.22
N LEU A 296 -4.16 -27.90 -24.52
CA LEU A 296 -4.18 -26.49 -24.09
C LEU A 296 -2.86 -26.19 -23.36
N ILE A 297 -1.90 -25.56 -24.05
CA ILE A 297 -0.61 -25.24 -23.44
C ILE A 297 -0.81 -23.99 -22.61
N PHE A 298 -0.92 -24.17 -21.29
CA PHE A 298 -0.80 -23.07 -20.36
C PHE A 298 0.67 -22.65 -20.31
N TYR A 299 0.99 -21.54 -20.95
CA TYR A 299 2.22 -20.83 -20.67
C TYR A 299 1.96 -20.00 -19.40
N PRO A 300 2.72 -20.19 -18.30
CA PRO A 300 2.59 -19.34 -17.11
C PRO A 300 2.90 -17.88 -17.43
N GLU A 301 3.72 -17.69 -18.47
CA GLU A 301 4.12 -16.40 -19.02
C GLU A 301 3.46 -16.14 -20.38
N GLY A 302 3.27 -14.86 -20.71
CA GLY A 302 2.83 -14.43 -22.05
C GLY A 302 1.37 -14.00 -22.16
N LYS A 303 1.10 -13.29 -23.26
CA LYS A 303 -0.17 -12.64 -23.58
C LYS A 303 -1.28 -13.67 -23.84
N ILE A 304 -2.46 -13.46 -23.28
CA ILE A 304 -3.68 -14.24 -23.54
C ILE A 304 -4.45 -13.51 -24.65
N GLU A 305 -4.23 -13.95 -25.88
CA GLU A 305 -4.88 -13.38 -27.07
C GLU A 305 -6.42 -13.42 -26.95
N GLY A 306 -7.08 -12.42 -27.50
CA GLY A 306 -8.54 -12.24 -27.52
C GLY A 306 -9.21 -12.02 -26.15
N LEU A 307 -8.43 -11.81 -25.09
CA LEU A 307 -8.94 -11.52 -23.75
C LEU A 307 -8.89 -10.02 -23.42
N LEU A 308 -10.04 -9.46 -23.07
CA LEU A 308 -10.18 -8.18 -22.40
C LEU A 308 -10.32 -8.42 -20.89
N ALA A 309 -9.36 -7.95 -20.09
CA ALA A 309 -9.50 -7.92 -18.63
C ALA A 309 -10.03 -6.55 -18.19
N MET A 310 -11.02 -6.51 -17.30
CA MET A 310 -11.60 -5.26 -16.79
C MET A 310 -11.65 -5.24 -15.27
N HIS A 311 -11.01 -4.26 -14.67
CA HIS A 311 -11.13 -3.99 -13.23
C HIS A 311 -12.35 -3.13 -12.93
N VAL A 312 -13.42 -3.81 -12.53
CA VAL A 312 -14.70 -3.22 -12.16
C VAL A 312 -14.76 -3.16 -10.64
N ARG A 313 -14.17 -2.09 -10.06
CA ARG A 313 -14.17 -1.87 -8.61
C ARG A 313 -15.58 -1.47 -8.15
N ARG A 314 -16.12 -2.20 -7.17
CA ARG A 314 -17.47 -2.06 -6.61
C ARG A 314 -17.43 -1.96 -5.08
N GLY A 315 -18.49 -2.33 -4.35
CA GLY A 315 -18.53 -2.24 -2.88
C GLY A 315 -18.42 -0.80 -2.34
N ASP A 316 -17.50 -0.58 -1.42
CA ASP A 316 -17.13 0.69 -0.77
C ASP A 316 -16.72 1.82 -1.74
N TYR A 317 -16.40 1.49 -2.99
CA TYR A 317 -15.79 2.45 -3.90
C TYR A 317 -16.71 3.58 -4.34
N SER A 318 -18.03 3.45 -4.26
CA SER A 318 -18.96 4.54 -4.59
C SER A 318 -18.74 5.75 -3.66
N TYR A 319 -18.56 5.48 -2.37
CA TYR A 319 -18.18 6.47 -1.37
C TYR A 319 -16.79 7.03 -1.65
N HIS A 320 -15.82 6.17 -1.98
CA HIS A 320 -14.47 6.61 -2.32
C HIS A 320 -14.43 7.53 -3.54
N CYS A 321 -15.26 7.30 -4.56
CA CYS A 321 -15.32 8.18 -5.74
C CYS A 321 -15.82 9.59 -5.37
N THR A 322 -16.80 9.70 -4.47
CA THR A 322 -17.23 10.99 -3.93
C THR A 322 -16.13 11.63 -3.07
N HIS A 323 -15.42 10.83 -2.27
CA HIS A 323 -14.28 11.31 -1.51
C HIS A 323 -13.16 11.86 -2.41
N PHE A 324 -12.85 11.16 -3.51
CA PHE A 324 -11.89 11.63 -4.51
C PHE A 324 -12.31 12.97 -5.12
N ALA A 325 -13.60 13.16 -5.40
CA ALA A 325 -14.13 14.44 -5.85
C ALA A 325 -13.95 15.55 -4.79
N ASN A 326 -14.31 15.29 -3.53
CA ASN A 326 -14.20 16.24 -2.42
C ASN A 326 -12.77 16.74 -2.16
N TRP A 327 -11.77 15.97 -2.57
CA TRP A 327 -10.35 16.28 -2.36
C TRP A 327 -9.56 16.51 -3.64
N SER A 328 -10.23 16.68 -4.78
CA SER A 328 -9.59 16.89 -6.09
C SER A 328 -8.52 15.84 -6.41
N SER A 329 -8.78 14.58 -6.06
CA SER A 329 -7.83 13.49 -6.29
C SER A 329 -7.67 13.20 -7.79
N THR A 330 -6.49 12.78 -8.19
CA THR A 330 -6.25 12.30 -9.56
C THR A 330 -6.02 10.79 -9.58
N TYR A 331 -5.74 10.23 -10.76
CA TYR A 331 -5.29 8.84 -10.89
C TYR A 331 -4.06 8.58 -10.01
N THR A 332 -3.85 7.32 -9.65
CA THR A 332 -2.80 6.96 -8.69
C THR A 332 -1.59 6.32 -9.35
N SER A 333 -0.40 6.73 -8.90
CA SER A 333 0.90 6.14 -9.26
C SER A 333 1.09 5.98 -10.78
N TRP A 334 1.33 4.76 -11.26
CA TRP A 334 1.61 4.43 -12.66
C TRP A 334 0.45 4.65 -13.62
N ALA A 335 -0.78 4.83 -13.12
CA ALA A 335 -1.93 5.20 -13.93
C ALA A 335 -1.84 6.63 -14.48
N LEU A 336 -0.90 7.44 -13.99
CA LEU A 336 -0.63 8.81 -14.45
C LEU A 336 0.44 8.90 -15.55
N LEU A 337 0.97 7.77 -16.04
CA LEU A 337 2.00 7.79 -17.09
C LEU A 337 1.48 8.55 -18.32
N PRO A 338 2.20 9.58 -18.81
CA PRO A 338 1.70 10.46 -19.87
C PRO A 338 1.56 9.76 -21.23
N GLN A 339 2.21 8.61 -21.40
CA GLN A 339 2.09 7.77 -22.60
C GLN A 339 0.81 6.93 -22.62
N LEU A 340 0.09 6.83 -21.51
CA LEU A 340 -1.18 6.09 -21.45
C LEU A 340 -2.27 6.87 -22.18
N PRO A 341 -3.15 6.21 -22.95
CA PRO A 341 -4.14 6.91 -23.78
C PRO A 341 -5.22 7.67 -22.99
N ASP A 342 -5.49 7.25 -21.76
CA ASP A 342 -6.55 7.80 -20.93
C ASP A 342 -5.96 8.58 -19.77
N ALA A 343 -6.30 9.87 -19.70
CA ALA A 343 -5.94 10.76 -18.62
C ALA A 343 -7.19 11.29 -17.95
N PHE A 344 -7.08 11.65 -16.67
CA PHE A 344 -8.14 12.30 -15.93
C PHE A 344 -7.80 13.76 -15.66
N LYS A 345 -8.68 14.65 -16.11
CA LYS A 345 -8.62 16.07 -15.77
C LYS A 345 -9.59 16.33 -14.62
N ILE A 346 -9.08 16.93 -13.56
CA ILE A 346 -9.90 17.32 -12.40
C ILE A 346 -10.98 18.30 -12.89
N PRO A 347 -12.28 18.00 -12.69
CA PRO A 347 -13.37 18.88 -13.09
C PRO A 347 -13.43 20.13 -12.20
N GLU A 348 -13.97 21.22 -12.74
CA GLU A 348 -14.31 22.40 -11.94
C GLU A 348 -15.34 22.03 -10.87
N GLY A 349 -15.26 22.65 -9.69
CA GLY A 349 -16.13 22.34 -8.56
C GLY A 349 -15.68 21.12 -7.73
N ALA A 350 -14.58 20.46 -8.07
CA ALA A 350 -13.93 19.48 -7.20
C ALA A 350 -13.07 20.16 -6.11
N GLY A 351 -12.92 19.50 -4.95
CA GLY A 351 -12.06 19.95 -3.87
C GLY A 351 -12.80 20.66 -2.73
N GLY A 352 -12.03 21.31 -1.84
CA GLY A 352 -12.58 22.10 -0.73
C GLY A 352 -13.28 21.29 0.36
N GLY A 353 -13.16 19.96 0.36
CA GLY A 353 -13.83 19.07 1.30
C GLY A 353 -15.28 18.74 0.92
N GLN A 354 -15.84 19.42 -0.09
CA GLN A 354 -17.19 19.20 -0.59
C GLN A 354 -17.28 19.61 -2.06
N ALA A 355 -17.29 18.63 -2.95
CA ALA A 355 -17.40 18.86 -4.39
C ALA A 355 -18.85 19.15 -4.82
N THR A 356 -19.01 19.84 -5.96
CA THR A 356 -20.32 20.04 -6.58
C THR A 356 -20.89 18.72 -7.10
N PRO A 357 -22.23 18.58 -7.22
CA PRO A 357 -22.85 17.40 -7.82
C PRO A 357 -22.32 17.05 -9.21
N GLU A 358 -22.01 18.06 -10.02
CA GLU A 358 -21.46 17.90 -11.37
C GLU A 358 -20.04 17.33 -11.33
N ALA A 359 -19.19 17.83 -10.43
CA ALA A 359 -17.86 17.28 -10.22
C ALA A 359 -17.94 15.83 -9.74
N VAL A 360 -18.80 15.53 -8.75
CA VAL A 360 -19.02 14.16 -8.27
C VAL A 360 -19.45 13.24 -9.42
N ALA A 361 -20.36 13.69 -10.30
CA ALA A 361 -20.80 12.90 -11.45
C ALA A 361 -19.65 12.57 -12.43
N GLU A 362 -18.76 13.52 -12.70
CA GLU A 362 -17.57 13.28 -13.54
C GLU A 362 -16.59 12.28 -12.92
N TYR A 363 -16.38 12.34 -11.59
CA TYR A 363 -15.59 11.31 -10.90
C TYR A 363 -16.27 9.95 -10.99
N HIS A 364 -17.57 9.87 -10.71
CA HIS A 364 -18.32 8.60 -10.79
C HIS A 364 -18.28 8.01 -12.20
N ARG A 365 -18.25 8.82 -13.25
CA ARG A 365 -18.14 8.34 -14.64
C ARG A 365 -16.90 7.47 -14.89
N VAL A 366 -15.77 7.79 -14.26
CA VAL A 366 -14.47 7.09 -14.46
C VAL A 366 -14.02 6.24 -13.25
N CYS A 367 -14.58 6.49 -12.08
CA CYS A 367 -14.27 5.78 -10.85
C CYS A 367 -15.33 4.73 -10.50
N TRP A 368 -16.58 4.94 -10.90
CA TRP A 368 -17.71 4.05 -10.64
C TRP A 368 -18.65 3.98 -11.86
N PRO A 369 -18.16 3.55 -13.04
CA PRO A 369 -18.95 3.60 -14.26
C PRO A 369 -20.21 2.73 -14.16
N THR A 370 -21.30 3.18 -14.78
CA THR A 370 -22.53 2.39 -14.93
C THR A 370 -22.32 1.20 -15.86
N ASN A 371 -23.23 0.22 -15.87
CA ASN A 371 -23.15 -0.90 -16.81
C ASN A 371 -23.15 -0.43 -18.27
N ALA A 372 -23.96 0.58 -18.60
CA ALA A 372 -23.99 1.14 -19.96
C ALA A 372 -22.63 1.70 -20.36
N GLN A 373 -21.97 2.44 -19.46
CA GLN A 373 -20.62 2.97 -19.68
C GLN A 373 -19.57 1.86 -19.80
N ILE A 374 -19.66 0.79 -18.99
CA ILE A 374 -18.76 -0.37 -19.11
C ILE A 374 -18.94 -1.06 -20.45
N VAL A 375 -20.18 -1.29 -20.89
CA VAL A 375 -20.48 -1.92 -22.18
C VAL A 375 -19.97 -1.05 -23.33
N GLU A 376 -20.19 0.26 -23.29
CA GLU A 376 -19.67 1.20 -24.28
C GLU A 376 -18.14 1.15 -24.36
N ARG A 377 -17.46 1.15 -23.20
CA ARG A 377 -16.00 1.05 -23.13
C ARG A 377 -15.49 -0.28 -23.68
N ALA A 378 -16.15 -1.39 -23.35
CA ALA A 378 -15.82 -2.70 -23.89
C ALA A 378 -15.98 -2.74 -25.41
N ARG A 379 -17.09 -2.20 -25.94
CA ARG A 379 -17.35 -2.10 -27.38
C ARG A 379 -16.26 -1.30 -28.10
N LEU A 380 -15.82 -0.17 -27.52
CA LEU A 380 -14.70 0.60 -28.03
C LEU A 380 -13.42 -0.23 -28.09
N MET A 381 -13.12 -1.03 -27.06
CA MET A 381 -11.94 -1.89 -27.09
C MET A 381 -12.01 -2.95 -28.18
N ARG A 382 -13.16 -3.58 -28.39
CA ARG A 382 -13.35 -4.52 -29.50
C ARG A 382 -13.24 -3.87 -30.88
N LYS A 383 -13.60 -2.58 -31.01
CA LYS A 383 -13.38 -1.80 -32.25
C LYS A 383 -11.89 -1.52 -32.49
N LEU A 384 -11.15 -1.15 -31.44
CA LEU A 384 -9.71 -0.86 -31.51
C LEU A 384 -8.85 -2.13 -31.62
N HIS A 385 -9.36 -3.25 -31.10
CA HIS A 385 -8.71 -4.55 -31.06
C HIS A 385 -9.71 -5.63 -31.52
N PRO A 386 -9.89 -5.82 -32.85
CA PRO A 386 -10.89 -6.74 -33.41
C PRO A 386 -10.74 -8.21 -33.00
N GLY A 387 -9.58 -8.60 -32.47
CA GLY A 387 -9.32 -9.94 -31.94
C GLY A 387 -10.01 -10.23 -30.60
N LEU A 388 -10.50 -9.22 -29.89
CA LEU A 388 -11.16 -9.39 -28.59
C LEU A 388 -12.55 -10.02 -28.74
N ASP A 389 -12.76 -11.14 -28.06
CA ASP A 389 -14.07 -11.80 -28.01
C ASP A 389 -14.42 -12.40 -26.64
N ARG A 390 -13.53 -12.27 -25.66
CA ARG A 390 -13.73 -12.73 -24.27
C ARG A 390 -13.47 -11.59 -23.28
N ILE A 391 -14.22 -11.61 -22.17
CA ILE A 391 -13.99 -10.72 -21.03
C ILE A 391 -13.72 -11.53 -19.76
N TYR A 392 -12.72 -11.08 -19.01
CA TYR A 392 -12.52 -11.41 -17.61
C TYR A 392 -12.73 -10.16 -16.74
N ILE A 393 -13.63 -10.24 -15.77
CA ILE A 393 -13.97 -9.12 -14.88
C ILE A 393 -13.38 -9.39 -13.49
N LEU A 394 -12.34 -8.64 -13.13
CA LEU A 394 -11.81 -8.65 -11.77
C LEU A 394 -12.58 -7.64 -10.92
N THR A 395 -13.19 -8.08 -9.82
CA THR A 395 -14.21 -7.29 -9.12
C THR A 395 -14.52 -7.79 -7.72
N ASN A 396 -14.93 -6.87 -6.85
CA ASN A 396 -15.56 -7.13 -5.56
C ASN A 396 -17.08 -6.83 -5.56
N GLY A 397 -17.72 -6.81 -6.74
CA GLY A 397 -19.15 -6.53 -6.89
C GLY A 397 -20.05 -7.66 -6.38
N LYS A 398 -21.31 -7.35 -6.06
CA LYS A 398 -22.28 -8.36 -5.61
C LYS A 398 -22.71 -9.29 -6.76
N PRO A 399 -23.12 -10.55 -6.49
CA PRO A 399 -23.48 -11.51 -7.54
C PRO A 399 -24.60 -11.05 -8.49
N ASP A 400 -25.63 -10.39 -7.97
CA ASP A 400 -26.76 -9.82 -8.71
C ASP A 400 -26.31 -8.72 -9.69
N TYR A 401 -25.45 -7.81 -9.22
CA TYR A 401 -24.82 -6.79 -10.04
C TYR A 401 -24.03 -7.43 -11.20
N LEU A 402 -23.24 -8.47 -10.91
CA LEU A 402 -22.44 -9.16 -11.93
C LEU A 402 -23.29 -9.95 -12.91
N ALA A 403 -24.39 -10.55 -12.46
CA ALA A 403 -25.34 -11.23 -13.33
C ALA A 403 -25.91 -10.25 -14.37
N LYS A 404 -26.31 -9.05 -13.93
CA LYS A 404 -26.80 -8.00 -14.82
C LYS A 404 -25.73 -7.48 -15.77
N LEU A 405 -24.52 -7.18 -15.28
CA LEU A 405 -23.42 -6.74 -16.14
C LEU A 405 -23.06 -7.80 -17.20
N LYS A 406 -23.07 -9.08 -16.82
CA LYS A 406 -22.85 -10.19 -17.78
C LYS A 406 -23.96 -10.22 -18.83
N GLU A 407 -25.22 -10.04 -18.46
CA GLU A 407 -26.33 -9.94 -19.42
C GLU A 407 -26.10 -8.81 -20.43
N ASP A 408 -25.79 -7.60 -19.94
CA ASP A 408 -25.60 -6.42 -20.79
C ASP A 408 -24.42 -6.60 -21.76
N LEU A 409 -23.32 -7.22 -21.32
CA LEU A 409 -22.17 -7.55 -22.18
C LEU A 409 -22.48 -8.69 -23.17
N ARG A 410 -23.31 -9.68 -22.81
CA ARG A 410 -23.74 -10.71 -23.78
C ARG A 410 -24.62 -10.10 -24.86
N ALA A 411 -25.52 -9.19 -24.49
CA ALA A 411 -26.36 -8.46 -25.44
C ALA A 411 -25.51 -7.62 -26.43
N ASP A 412 -24.35 -7.11 -25.99
CA ASP A 412 -23.37 -6.45 -26.87
C ASP A 412 -22.61 -7.43 -27.79
N GLY A 413 -22.74 -8.74 -27.60
CA GLY A 413 -22.18 -9.77 -28.49
C GLY A 413 -20.82 -10.32 -28.05
N TRP A 414 -20.48 -10.26 -26.76
CA TRP A 414 -19.28 -10.92 -26.23
C TRP A 414 -19.50 -12.44 -26.10
N LYS A 415 -18.55 -13.25 -26.60
CA LYS A 415 -18.73 -14.71 -26.71
C LYS A 415 -18.55 -15.43 -25.39
N LYS A 416 -17.67 -14.92 -24.53
CA LYS A 416 -17.36 -15.52 -23.23
C LYS A 416 -17.17 -14.44 -22.19
N LEU A 417 -17.79 -14.62 -21.04
CA LEU A 417 -17.71 -13.71 -19.92
C LEU A 417 -17.40 -14.52 -18.67
N SER A 418 -16.40 -14.09 -17.93
CA SER A 418 -16.03 -14.67 -16.64
C SER A 418 -15.69 -13.57 -15.64
N THR A 419 -15.83 -13.84 -14.35
CA THR A 419 -15.47 -12.95 -13.24
C THR A 419 -14.58 -13.66 -12.23
N SER A 420 -13.98 -12.90 -11.32
CA SER A 420 -13.26 -13.47 -10.17
C SER A 420 -14.10 -14.45 -9.34
N GLN A 421 -15.44 -14.27 -9.32
CA GLN A 421 -16.36 -15.14 -8.57
C GLN A 421 -16.68 -16.46 -9.29
N ASP A 422 -16.36 -16.57 -10.58
CA ASP A 422 -16.50 -17.83 -11.31
C ASP A 422 -15.31 -18.76 -11.06
N MET A 423 -14.24 -18.27 -10.42
CA MET A 423 -13.07 -19.07 -10.10
C MET A 423 -13.37 -20.08 -8.98
N THR A 424 -12.87 -21.29 -9.16
CA THR A 424 -12.82 -22.30 -8.09
C THR A 424 -11.49 -22.18 -7.37
N LEU A 425 -11.52 -21.75 -6.11
CA LEU A 425 -10.35 -21.48 -5.29
C LEU A 425 -10.35 -22.34 -4.02
N ASN A 426 -9.17 -22.76 -3.57
CA ASN A 426 -8.99 -23.30 -2.22
C ASN A 426 -8.86 -22.16 -1.18
N TRP A 427 -8.76 -22.53 0.09
CA TRP A 427 -8.69 -21.55 1.19
C TRP A 427 -7.50 -20.59 1.08
N GLN A 428 -6.28 -21.09 0.79
CA GLN A 428 -5.09 -20.24 0.64
C GLN A 428 -5.23 -19.31 -0.57
N GLU A 429 -5.75 -19.82 -1.69
CA GLU A 429 -5.95 -19.09 -2.94
C GLU A 429 -6.95 -17.92 -2.77
N MET A 430 -7.99 -18.07 -1.94
CA MET A 430 -8.92 -16.97 -1.65
C MET A 430 -8.22 -15.75 -1.03
N TRP A 431 -7.24 -15.97 -0.16
CA TRP A 431 -6.49 -14.91 0.50
C TRP A 431 -5.47 -14.20 -0.40
N VAL A 432 -5.10 -14.82 -1.53
CA VAL A 432 -4.23 -14.23 -2.57
C VAL A 432 -4.99 -13.92 -3.86
N SER A 433 -6.33 -13.89 -3.81
CA SER A 433 -7.20 -13.73 -4.99
C SER A 433 -6.93 -12.47 -5.80
N GLN A 434 -6.56 -11.37 -5.16
CA GLN A 434 -6.16 -10.14 -5.84
C GLN A 434 -4.93 -10.35 -6.75
N SER A 435 -3.96 -11.16 -6.31
CA SER A 435 -2.79 -11.51 -7.12
C SER A 435 -3.12 -12.47 -8.26
N ILE A 436 -4.11 -13.34 -8.08
CA ILE A 436 -4.66 -14.18 -9.16
C ILE A 436 -5.29 -13.29 -10.23
N ASP A 437 -6.12 -12.34 -9.83
CA ASP A 437 -6.73 -11.35 -10.74
C ASP A 437 -5.67 -10.51 -11.47
N MET A 438 -4.67 -9.99 -10.75
CA MET A 438 -3.58 -9.23 -11.35
C MET A 438 -2.75 -10.08 -12.31
N SER A 439 -2.53 -11.36 -12.02
CA SER A 439 -1.80 -12.29 -12.91
C SER A 439 -2.53 -12.48 -14.24
N ILE A 440 -3.86 -12.62 -14.22
CA ILE A 440 -4.70 -12.69 -15.42
C ILE A 440 -4.66 -11.35 -16.17
N ALA A 441 -4.89 -10.24 -15.47
CA ALA A 441 -4.97 -8.91 -16.06
C ALA A 441 -3.63 -8.43 -16.64
N GLN A 442 -2.50 -8.82 -16.03
CA GLN A 442 -1.16 -8.58 -16.55
C GLN A 442 -0.97 -9.24 -17.93
N ARG A 443 -1.62 -10.37 -18.16
CA ARG A 443 -1.47 -11.18 -19.36
C ARG A 443 -2.53 -10.93 -20.42
N ALA A 444 -3.66 -10.30 -20.09
CA ALA A 444 -4.72 -10.04 -21.06
C ALA A 444 -4.22 -9.28 -22.29
N GLU A 445 -4.85 -9.47 -23.46
CA GLU A 445 -4.50 -8.70 -24.65
C GLU A 445 -4.71 -7.20 -24.42
N VAL A 446 -5.84 -6.84 -23.83
CA VAL A 446 -6.16 -5.47 -23.39
C VAL A 446 -6.62 -5.50 -21.94
N PHE A 447 -6.22 -4.49 -21.17
CA PHE A 447 -6.67 -4.26 -19.80
C PHE A 447 -7.37 -2.90 -19.69
N ILE A 448 -8.57 -2.87 -19.11
CA ILE A 448 -9.23 -1.65 -18.63
C ILE A 448 -9.18 -1.63 -17.11
N GLY A 449 -8.52 -0.64 -16.53
CA GLY A 449 -8.41 -0.42 -15.10
C GLY A 449 -9.32 0.69 -14.57
N ASN A 450 -9.42 0.78 -13.25
CA ASN A 450 -9.84 1.99 -12.56
C ASN A 450 -8.60 2.82 -12.20
N GLY A 451 -8.47 4.04 -12.73
CA GLY A 451 -7.27 4.88 -12.56
C GLY A 451 -7.03 5.36 -11.13
N PHE A 452 -8.03 5.34 -10.26
CA PHE A 452 -7.90 5.66 -8.83
C PHE A 452 -7.48 4.47 -7.98
N SER A 453 -7.43 3.27 -8.56
CA SER A 453 -7.10 2.05 -7.83
C SER A 453 -5.62 1.67 -7.97
N THR A 454 -4.96 1.50 -6.82
CA THR A 454 -3.59 0.99 -6.74
C THR A 454 -3.45 -0.40 -7.39
N LEU A 455 -4.49 -1.25 -7.32
CA LEU A 455 -4.48 -2.55 -8.01
C LEU A 455 -4.35 -2.37 -9.52
N SER A 456 -5.16 -1.50 -10.13
CA SER A 456 -5.06 -1.21 -11.57
C SER A 456 -3.72 -0.60 -11.94
N SER A 457 -3.22 0.31 -11.10
CA SER A 457 -1.94 0.97 -11.28
C SER A 457 -0.78 -0.05 -11.29
N ASN A 458 -0.81 -1.03 -10.39
CA ASN A 458 0.14 -2.14 -10.38
C ASN A 458 -0.01 -3.04 -11.60
N VAL A 459 -1.23 -3.34 -12.07
CA VAL A 459 -1.42 -4.08 -13.32
C VAL A 459 -0.82 -3.32 -14.50
N ALA A 460 -1.02 -1.99 -14.60
CA ALA A 460 -0.42 -1.18 -15.64
C ALA A 460 1.11 -1.29 -15.62
N MET A 461 1.74 -1.08 -14.47
CA MET A 461 3.19 -1.25 -14.28
C MET A 461 3.67 -2.66 -14.68
N LEU A 462 2.98 -3.71 -14.25
CA LEU A 462 3.33 -5.11 -14.55
C LEU A 462 3.20 -5.47 -16.04
N ARG A 463 2.27 -4.84 -16.75
CA ARG A 463 2.10 -4.99 -18.20
C ARG A 463 3.22 -4.30 -18.95
N LEU A 464 3.45 -3.03 -18.63
CA LEU A 464 4.41 -2.19 -19.34
C LEU A 464 5.87 -2.63 -19.10
N SER A 465 6.21 -3.08 -17.89
CA SER A 465 7.53 -3.67 -17.59
C SER A 465 7.85 -4.94 -18.38
N ARG A 466 6.83 -5.62 -18.92
CA ARG A 466 6.97 -6.76 -19.83
C ARG A 466 6.88 -6.38 -21.30
N GLY A 467 6.95 -5.09 -21.62
CA GLY A 467 6.96 -4.59 -22.99
C GLY A 467 5.60 -4.66 -23.69
N LEU A 468 4.49 -4.85 -22.96
CA LEU A 468 3.18 -4.66 -23.58
C LEU A 468 3.00 -3.18 -23.95
N PRO A 469 2.36 -2.89 -25.10
CA PRO A 469 2.28 -1.51 -25.58
C PRO A 469 1.33 -0.68 -24.70
N PHE A 470 1.61 0.62 -24.59
CA PHE A 470 0.81 1.57 -23.79
C PHE A 470 -0.68 1.55 -24.18
N ASN A 471 -0.99 1.39 -25.47
CA ASN A 471 -2.38 1.33 -25.93
C ASN A 471 -3.16 0.08 -25.47
N SER A 472 -2.48 -0.93 -24.94
CA SER A 472 -3.10 -2.12 -24.35
C SER A 472 -3.53 -1.91 -22.89
N VAL A 473 -3.20 -0.77 -22.29
CA VAL A 473 -3.60 -0.36 -20.94
C VAL A 473 -4.54 0.83 -21.08
N ARG A 474 -5.75 0.67 -20.57
CA ARG A 474 -6.81 1.68 -20.63
C ARG A 474 -7.36 1.91 -19.23
N PHE A 475 -7.99 3.07 -19.03
CA PHE A 475 -8.80 3.35 -17.84
C PHE A 475 -10.25 3.64 -18.25
N TRP A 476 -11.16 3.77 -17.28
CA TRP A 476 -12.56 4.10 -17.53
C TRP A 476 -12.74 5.51 -18.08
#